data_AF-A0A812SEJ7-F1
#
_entry.id   AF-A0A812SEJ7-F1
#
_cell.length_a   1.000
_cell.length_b   1.000
_cell.length_c   1.000
_cell.angle_alpha   90.00
_cell.angle_beta   90.00
_cell.angle_gamma   90.00
#
_symmetry.space_group_name_H-M   'P 1'
#
loop_
_entity.id
_entity.type
_entity.pdbx_description
1 polymer ?
#
loop_
_entity_poly.entity_id
_entity_poly.type
_entity_poly.pdbx_seq_one_letter_code
_entity_poly.pdbx_strand_id
1 'polypeptide(L)'
;MSILVKSGLPRADVDLPAGLRLGLENVMDPLIQPAAEPSKEQVLQADRELARIFLAMFKVVKDKLSIVFRTNKQAATAKKLWGDVVGSARIVCMPKGGVQKTAFSSSDEGEISNAFVESVKGMRGGFVVVVAPRRPQLEAVARAAEEVDSKTGFILLNARLRGARKDQLREEVSAGFNAAFHLRLCGSNGQGLVYRALQDGSSPWVLARRNLPSTIAKEVARSFDEPSEERINELFADGKGLATLIPEESEDLWHLFNLSMKGDTIKAMTYRKIQKEGSTGTVQTEVRKIQMTVEVKSIEYDAAGNCIRYSGKNCEENQWVKMGAHHTLEIELNNKLTLGKDRWDAMHLQQLDDATDVHKTSEVAVLLMEAGIANFHLLTAVLAKDVHRVSVALPKKRATTTNYDKALVRFFEQVYQGIKDHINLDLVKCVLMAGPGFVKDDFLAWMLQRATQSGDTQLLQKKSSFVCVHASCVHKQALKELLADEQVQKSIANTKAAAHLKALEEFYVMVQKEPDRVCYGPKQVHEAIEKCAVQTLMVVDSLFRNANVKLRRQYVDMVETARDQGANCQIFSSQHVSGEQLQQLSGIAGVLRFPLPEIGDIDSDAGLSDDGAEEEKGQAAQENDADDFM
;
A
#
# COMPACT_ATOMS: atom_id res chain seq x y z
N MET A 1 46.67 9.99 -5.78
CA MET A 1 46.72 10.82 -4.56
C MET A 1 45.33 10.82 -3.97
N SER A 2 45.13 10.29 -2.77
CA SER A 2 43.86 10.42 -2.04
C SER A 2 43.71 11.88 -1.62
N ILE A 3 42.68 12.56 -2.12
CA ILE A 3 42.41 13.96 -1.79
C ILE A 3 41.69 13.97 -0.44
N LEU A 4 42.40 14.34 0.62
CA LEU A 4 41.90 14.36 2.00
C LEU A 4 41.35 15.75 2.33
N VAL A 5 40.11 16.00 1.90
CA VAL A 5 39.41 17.26 2.20
C VAL A 5 39.24 17.40 3.71
N LYS A 6 39.75 18.50 4.29
CA LYS A 6 39.55 18.83 5.72
C LYS A 6 38.05 18.93 6.05
N SER A 7 37.62 18.24 7.09
CA SER A 7 36.26 18.32 7.62
C SER A 7 35.99 19.71 8.21
N GLY A 8 34.78 20.27 7.96
CA GLY A 8 34.28 21.46 8.68
C GLY A 8 34.12 22.75 7.89
N LEU A 9 34.22 22.75 6.55
CA LEU A 9 33.90 23.95 5.76
C LEU A 9 32.39 24.07 5.50
N PRO A 10 31.75 25.22 5.78
CA PRO A 10 30.32 25.42 5.51
C PRO A 10 30.07 25.44 4.00
N ARG A 11 29.28 24.47 3.53
CA ARG A 11 28.91 24.34 2.12
C ARG A 11 27.40 24.41 1.91
N ALA A 12 27.01 25.07 0.82
CA ALA A 12 25.68 24.92 0.21
C ALA A 12 25.82 24.14 -1.11
N ASP A 13 24.96 23.14 -1.30
CA ASP A 13 24.91 22.30 -2.48
C ASP A 13 23.52 22.33 -3.11
N VAL A 14 23.44 22.73 -4.38
CA VAL A 14 22.17 22.78 -5.10
C VAL A 14 22.33 22.07 -6.43
N ASP A 15 21.63 20.94 -6.56
CA ASP A 15 21.63 20.10 -7.75
C ASP A 15 20.24 20.10 -8.39
N LEU A 16 20.11 20.85 -9.50
CA LEU A 16 18.90 20.91 -10.32
C LEU A 16 19.05 20.07 -11.60
N PRO A 17 17.94 19.55 -12.16
CA PRO A 17 17.91 18.83 -13.42
C PRO A 17 18.55 19.63 -14.56
N ALA A 18 19.17 18.93 -15.51
CA ALA A 18 19.75 19.54 -16.70
C ALA A 18 18.66 20.32 -17.48
N GLY A 19 18.96 21.57 -17.86
CA GLY A 19 18.06 22.37 -18.69
C GLY A 19 16.82 22.92 -17.98
N LEU A 20 16.69 22.77 -16.65
CA LEU A 20 15.62 23.40 -15.88
C LEU A 20 15.74 24.94 -15.98
N ARG A 21 14.71 25.59 -16.51
CA ARG A 21 14.64 27.06 -16.65
C ARG A 21 13.97 27.66 -15.43
N LEU A 22 14.49 28.80 -14.98
CA LEU A 22 14.00 29.55 -13.82
C LEU A 22 13.31 30.86 -14.22
N GLY A 23 13.14 31.09 -15.53
CA GLY A 23 12.36 32.19 -16.08
C GLY A 23 13.04 33.57 -15.99
N LEU A 24 14.37 33.60 -15.81
CA LEU A 24 15.13 34.84 -15.62
C LEU A 24 15.74 35.41 -16.90
N GLU A 25 15.98 34.56 -17.91
CA GLU A 25 16.48 34.99 -19.22
C GLU A 25 15.39 34.86 -20.33
N ASN A 26 14.14 34.41 -20.03
CA ASN A 26 12.91 34.44 -20.87
C ASN A 26 11.64 33.99 -20.08
N VAL A 27 10.42 34.17 -20.65
CA VAL A 27 9.08 33.98 -20.01
C VAL A 27 8.97 32.69 -19.17
N MET A 28 8.34 32.84 -17.99
CA MET A 28 8.12 31.81 -16.96
C MET A 28 7.68 30.45 -17.52
N ASP A 29 8.60 29.49 -17.52
CA ASP A 29 8.25 28.07 -17.56
C ASP A 29 7.94 27.63 -16.12
N PRO A 30 6.89 26.83 -15.89
CA PRO A 30 6.70 26.17 -14.60
C PRO A 30 7.93 25.31 -14.30
N LEU A 31 8.30 25.17 -13.01
CA LEU A 31 9.45 24.37 -12.53
C LEU A 31 9.25 22.85 -12.75
N ILE A 32 9.03 22.46 -14.00
CA ILE A 32 8.78 21.11 -14.49
C ILE A 32 10.06 20.63 -15.17
N GLN A 33 10.39 19.34 -15.02
CA GLN A 33 11.49 18.77 -15.77
C GLN A 33 11.20 18.84 -17.29
N PRO A 34 12.16 19.25 -18.12
CA PRO A 34 11.95 19.25 -19.56
C PRO A 34 11.68 17.83 -20.06
N ALA A 35 10.59 17.64 -20.83
CA ALA A 35 10.15 16.32 -21.32
C ALA A 35 11.11 15.67 -22.34
N ALA A 36 12.05 16.44 -22.91
CA ALA A 36 13.05 15.98 -23.87
C ALA A 36 14.47 16.26 -23.36
N GLU A 37 15.46 15.49 -23.85
CA GLU A 37 16.86 15.73 -23.52
C GLU A 37 17.26 17.18 -23.88
N PRO A 38 17.69 17.99 -22.90
CA PRO A 38 17.95 19.40 -23.14
C PRO A 38 19.21 19.57 -24.00
N SER A 39 19.16 20.52 -24.94
CA SER A 39 20.30 20.85 -25.78
C SER A 39 21.46 21.39 -24.94
N LYS A 40 22.69 21.27 -25.45
CA LYS A 40 23.89 21.82 -24.78
C LYS A 40 23.73 23.29 -24.43
N GLU A 41 23.04 24.07 -25.26
CA GLU A 41 22.82 25.50 -25.02
C GLU A 41 21.82 25.76 -23.91
N GLN A 42 20.74 24.97 -23.84
CA GLN A 42 19.73 25.04 -22.79
C GLN A 42 20.33 24.71 -21.41
N VAL A 43 21.20 23.70 -21.34
CA VAL A 43 21.91 23.37 -20.09
C VAL A 43 22.81 24.52 -19.65
N LEU A 44 23.57 25.12 -20.59
CA LEU A 44 24.46 26.25 -20.28
C LEU A 44 23.68 27.50 -19.88
N GLN A 45 22.43 27.67 -20.34
CA GLN A 45 21.53 28.74 -19.93
C GLN A 45 20.99 28.50 -18.51
N ALA A 46 20.47 27.31 -18.23
CA ALA A 46 19.99 26.91 -16.90
C ALA A 46 21.05 27.12 -15.80
N ASP A 47 22.29 26.71 -16.08
CA ASP A 47 23.42 26.89 -15.16
C ASP A 47 23.71 28.38 -14.87
N ARG A 48 23.52 29.28 -15.85
CA ARG A 48 23.69 30.73 -15.65
C ARG A 48 22.51 31.32 -14.87
N GLU A 49 21.28 30.94 -15.19
CA GLU A 49 20.09 31.42 -14.47
C GLU A 49 20.16 31.08 -12.98
N LEU A 50 20.57 29.85 -12.64
CA LEU A 50 20.79 29.43 -11.27
C LEU A 50 21.87 30.28 -10.58
N ALA A 51 23.02 30.50 -11.24
CA ALA A 51 24.08 31.35 -10.71
C ALA A 51 23.63 32.82 -10.49
N ARG A 52 22.76 33.34 -11.37
CA ARG A 52 22.17 34.69 -11.25
C ARG A 52 21.23 34.81 -10.05
N ILE A 53 20.48 33.76 -9.71
CA ILE A 53 19.64 33.74 -8.49
C ILE A 53 20.51 33.89 -7.25
N PHE A 54 21.59 33.11 -7.17
CA PHE A 54 22.52 33.19 -6.05
C PHE A 54 23.13 34.60 -5.94
N LEU A 55 23.51 35.21 -7.07
CA LEU A 55 23.96 36.60 -7.07
C LEU A 55 22.90 37.59 -6.53
N ALA A 56 21.62 37.35 -6.81
CA ALA A 56 20.51 38.16 -6.32
C ALA A 56 20.15 37.90 -4.85
N MET A 57 20.31 36.67 -4.35
CA MET A 57 20.09 36.30 -2.95
C MET A 57 21.18 36.88 -2.04
N PHE A 58 22.43 36.88 -2.50
CA PHE A 58 23.59 37.34 -1.73
C PHE A 58 23.87 38.85 -1.90
N LYS A 59 22.83 39.66 -2.12
CA LYS A 59 22.93 41.12 -2.34
C LYS A 59 23.71 41.86 -1.24
N VAL A 60 23.68 41.38 -0.01
CA VAL A 60 24.34 42.00 1.16
C VAL A 60 25.86 41.74 1.19
N VAL A 61 26.34 40.72 0.47
CA VAL A 61 27.74 40.24 0.54
C VAL A 61 28.44 40.29 -0.83
N LYS A 62 27.94 41.10 -1.77
CA LYS A 62 28.42 41.15 -3.17
C LYS A 62 29.92 41.40 -3.29
N ASP A 63 30.49 42.24 -2.43
CA ASP A 63 31.92 42.62 -2.46
C ASP A 63 32.87 41.44 -2.18
N LYS A 64 32.34 40.36 -1.57
CA LYS A 64 33.10 39.15 -1.21
C LYS A 64 32.61 37.91 -1.93
N LEU A 65 31.80 38.06 -2.99
CA LEU A 65 31.24 36.95 -3.76
C LEU A 65 31.99 36.77 -5.08
N SER A 66 32.46 35.55 -5.33
CA SER A 66 33.11 35.14 -6.57
C SER A 66 32.33 34.02 -7.25
N ILE A 67 31.84 34.25 -8.47
CA ILE A 67 31.16 33.24 -9.29
C ILE A 67 32.15 32.70 -10.32
N VAL A 68 32.39 31.39 -10.25
CA VAL A 68 33.37 30.68 -11.06
C VAL A 68 32.66 29.78 -12.06
N PHE A 69 32.81 30.10 -13.34
CA PHE A 69 32.29 29.30 -14.46
C PHE A 69 33.34 28.35 -15.03
N ARG A 70 32.86 27.23 -15.60
CA ARG A 70 33.68 26.24 -16.30
C ARG A 70 34.39 26.79 -17.54
N THR A 71 33.80 27.76 -18.25
CA THR A 71 34.32 28.25 -19.54
C THR A 71 34.34 29.76 -19.65
N ASN A 72 35.35 30.29 -20.37
CA ASN A 72 35.44 31.71 -20.74
C ASN A 72 34.18 32.21 -21.45
N LYS A 73 33.62 31.40 -22.36
CA LYS A 73 32.39 31.75 -23.09
C LYS A 73 31.23 31.99 -22.12
N GLN A 74 31.01 31.10 -21.14
CA GLN A 74 29.95 31.28 -20.15
C GLN A 74 30.16 32.52 -19.25
N ALA A 75 31.40 32.73 -18.77
CA ALA A 75 31.73 33.90 -17.95
C ALA A 75 31.54 35.21 -18.72
N ALA A 76 31.97 35.27 -19.98
CA ALA A 76 31.80 36.44 -20.84
C ALA A 76 30.32 36.72 -21.17
N THR A 77 29.55 35.67 -21.49
CA THR A 77 28.10 35.78 -21.73
C THR A 77 27.35 36.23 -20.47
N ALA A 78 27.70 35.69 -19.29
CA ALA A 78 27.13 36.13 -18.01
C ALA A 78 27.42 37.61 -17.73
N LYS A 79 28.68 38.06 -17.91
CA LYS A 79 29.05 39.49 -17.77
C LYS A 79 28.26 40.39 -18.70
N LYS A 80 28.04 39.97 -19.95
CA LYS A 80 27.26 40.74 -20.93
C LYS A 80 25.77 40.81 -20.59
N LEU A 81 25.17 39.71 -20.14
CA LEU A 81 23.73 39.60 -19.89
C LEU A 81 23.30 40.19 -18.54
N TRP A 82 24.15 40.10 -17.51
CA TRP A 82 23.77 40.51 -16.16
C TRP A 82 23.97 42.00 -15.90
N GLY A 83 24.77 42.70 -16.71
CA GLY A 83 24.95 44.16 -16.63
C GLY A 83 25.27 44.64 -15.21
N ASP A 84 24.56 45.66 -14.74
CA ASP A 84 24.76 46.27 -13.41
C ASP A 84 24.35 45.38 -12.23
N VAL A 85 23.63 44.29 -12.46
CA VAL A 85 23.21 43.35 -11.39
C VAL A 85 24.42 42.70 -10.71
N VAL A 86 25.52 42.56 -11.46
CA VAL A 86 26.82 42.06 -11.00
C VAL A 86 27.39 42.90 -9.87
N GLY A 87 27.21 44.22 -9.91
CA GLY A 87 27.78 45.14 -8.92
C GLY A 87 29.27 44.87 -8.70
N SER A 88 29.66 44.60 -7.45
CA SER A 88 31.02 44.30 -7.01
C SER A 88 31.42 42.82 -7.02
N ALA A 89 30.51 41.91 -7.42
CA ALA A 89 30.80 40.48 -7.45
C ALA A 89 31.78 40.13 -8.57
N ARG A 90 32.73 39.23 -8.30
CA ARG A 90 33.75 38.82 -9.27
C ARG A 90 33.26 37.63 -10.09
N ILE A 91 33.17 37.79 -11.41
CA ILE A 91 32.86 36.67 -12.33
C ILE A 91 34.16 36.19 -12.98
N VAL A 92 34.55 34.96 -12.65
CA VAL A 92 35.82 34.34 -13.02
C VAL A 92 35.58 33.03 -13.78
N CYS A 93 36.54 32.62 -14.58
CA CYS A 93 36.57 31.34 -15.28
C CYS A 93 37.66 30.45 -14.66
N MET A 94 37.44 29.14 -14.61
CA MET A 94 38.57 28.22 -14.43
C MET A 94 39.38 28.17 -15.73
N PRO A 95 40.71 28.34 -15.69
CA PRO A 95 41.53 28.28 -16.88
C PRO A 95 41.40 26.91 -17.54
N LYS A 96 41.24 26.88 -18.86
CA LYS A 96 41.51 25.68 -19.64
C LYS A 96 43.03 25.55 -19.75
N GLY A 97 43.57 24.37 -19.47
CA GLY A 97 44.95 24.07 -19.86
C GLY A 97 45.13 24.44 -21.33
N GLY A 98 46.08 25.31 -21.62
CA GLY A 98 46.53 25.60 -22.98
C GLY A 98 46.35 27.00 -23.58
N VAL A 99 46.05 28.08 -22.83
CA VAL A 99 46.21 29.44 -23.39
C VAL A 99 46.70 30.49 -22.37
N GLN A 100 48.02 30.62 -22.23
CA GLN A 100 48.79 31.77 -22.76
C GLN A 100 50.26 31.35 -22.91
N LYS A 101 50.80 31.51 -24.12
CA LYS A 101 52.22 31.22 -24.43
C LYS A 101 53.11 32.32 -23.84
N THR A 102 54.06 31.94 -22.99
CA THR A 102 55.46 32.42 -23.07
C THR A 102 56.41 31.31 -22.62
N ALA A 103 57.59 31.30 -23.25
CA ALA A 103 58.54 30.21 -23.30
C ALA A 103 59.17 29.86 -21.94
N PHE A 104 59.06 28.60 -21.51
CA PHE A 104 60.12 27.71 -21.01
C PHE A 104 59.50 26.52 -20.23
N SER A 105 59.61 25.34 -20.85
CA SER A 105 59.52 23.94 -20.35
C SER A 105 58.28 23.38 -19.61
N SER A 106 57.66 22.43 -20.33
CA SER A 106 57.25 21.06 -19.95
C SER A 106 56.14 20.76 -18.92
N SER A 107 55.11 20.12 -19.47
CA SER A 107 54.24 19.06 -18.92
C SER A 107 53.33 19.33 -17.71
N ASP A 108 52.13 18.77 -17.86
CA ASP A 108 51.20 18.30 -16.82
C ASP A 108 50.03 19.17 -16.38
N GLU A 109 48.92 18.45 -16.17
CA GLU A 109 47.60 18.83 -15.69
C GLU A 109 47.60 19.59 -14.33
N GLY A 110 48.78 19.85 -13.75
CA GLY A 110 48.98 20.54 -12.47
C GLY A 110 48.82 22.06 -12.51
N GLU A 111 48.98 22.72 -13.66
CA GLU A 111 48.94 24.20 -13.74
C GLU A 111 47.55 24.80 -13.47
N ILE A 112 46.46 24.11 -13.86
CA ILE A 112 45.08 24.57 -13.65
C ILE A 112 44.76 24.66 -12.15
N SER A 113 45.35 23.76 -11.36
CA SER A 113 45.13 23.64 -9.92
C SER A 113 45.78 24.78 -9.15
N ASN A 114 47.06 25.09 -9.42
CA ASN A 114 47.82 26.04 -8.62
C ASN A 114 47.37 27.50 -8.83
N ALA A 115 47.13 27.93 -10.07
CA ALA A 115 46.69 29.30 -10.35
C ALA A 115 45.27 29.59 -9.78
N PHE A 116 44.39 28.58 -9.79
CA PHE A 116 43.06 28.70 -9.17
C PHE A 116 43.18 28.77 -7.65
N VAL A 117 43.98 27.89 -7.04
CA VAL A 117 44.20 27.85 -5.58
C VAL A 117 44.82 29.15 -5.08
N GLU A 118 45.83 29.70 -5.76
CA GLU A 118 46.46 30.99 -5.41
C GLU A 118 45.48 32.16 -5.51
N SER A 119 44.65 32.18 -6.56
CA SER A 119 43.59 33.17 -6.71
C SER A 119 42.59 33.14 -5.54
N VAL A 120 42.18 31.94 -5.10
CA VAL A 120 41.26 31.76 -3.97
C VAL A 120 41.91 32.11 -2.63
N LYS A 121 43.20 31.79 -2.42
CA LYS A 121 43.95 32.19 -1.22
C LYS A 121 44.02 33.72 -1.05
N GLY A 122 44.09 34.46 -2.15
CA GLY A 122 44.04 35.92 -2.14
C GLY A 122 42.69 36.53 -1.69
N MET A 123 41.62 35.73 -1.58
CA MET A 123 40.24 36.21 -1.34
C MET A 123 39.78 36.23 0.13
N ARG A 124 40.70 36.08 1.11
CA ARG A 124 40.48 36.03 2.57
C ARG A 124 39.04 36.37 3.03
N GLY A 125 38.23 35.33 3.32
CA GLY A 125 36.93 35.45 3.99
C GLY A 125 35.73 35.79 3.08
N GLY A 126 35.71 35.28 1.85
CA GLY A 126 34.59 35.42 0.90
C GLY A 126 33.85 34.12 0.56
N PHE A 127 32.85 34.21 -0.32
CA PHE A 127 32.09 33.08 -0.83
C PHE A 127 32.47 32.78 -2.28
N VAL A 128 32.81 31.51 -2.55
CA VAL A 128 33.16 31.02 -3.89
C VAL A 128 32.04 30.13 -4.41
N VAL A 129 31.31 30.59 -5.42
CA VAL A 129 30.24 29.86 -6.10
C VAL A 129 30.80 29.19 -7.35
N VAL A 130 30.86 27.87 -7.38
CA VAL A 130 31.37 27.11 -8.53
C VAL A 130 30.21 26.49 -9.30
N VAL A 131 30.10 26.82 -10.59
CA VAL A 131 28.97 26.43 -11.44
C VAL A 131 29.34 25.26 -12.36
N ALA A 132 28.63 24.14 -12.22
CA ALA A 132 28.72 22.93 -13.04
C ALA A 132 30.16 22.42 -13.30
N PRO A 133 30.99 22.22 -12.26
CA PRO A 133 32.37 21.75 -12.40
C PRO A 133 32.43 20.32 -12.97
N ARG A 134 33.47 20.03 -13.76
CA ARG A 134 33.81 18.68 -14.25
C ARG A 134 34.93 18.05 -13.41
N ARG A 135 35.27 16.78 -13.68
CA ARG A 135 36.27 16.00 -12.92
C ARG A 135 37.59 16.77 -12.63
N PRO A 136 38.29 17.38 -13.59
CA PRO A 136 39.54 18.12 -13.30
C PRO A 136 39.32 19.39 -12.46
N GLN A 137 38.12 19.97 -12.53
CA GLN A 137 37.75 21.18 -11.81
C GLN A 137 37.32 20.86 -10.38
N LEU A 138 36.71 19.69 -10.17
CA LEU A 138 36.40 19.17 -8.84
C LEU A 138 37.69 18.87 -8.06
N GLU A 139 38.71 18.32 -8.71
CA GLU A 139 40.04 18.11 -8.10
C GLU A 139 40.69 19.43 -7.68
N ALA A 140 40.63 20.46 -8.54
CA ALA A 140 41.14 21.79 -8.21
C ALA A 140 40.36 22.46 -7.06
N VAL A 141 39.04 22.29 -7.00
CA VAL A 141 38.21 22.80 -5.90
C VAL A 141 38.49 22.06 -4.59
N ALA A 142 38.67 20.74 -4.64
CA ALA A 142 38.97 19.94 -3.46
C ALA A 142 40.34 20.33 -2.86
N ARG A 143 41.37 20.50 -3.70
CA ARG A 143 42.67 21.04 -3.26
C ARG A 143 42.58 22.47 -2.73
N ALA A 144 41.83 23.35 -3.40
CA ALA A 144 41.63 24.72 -2.91
C ALA A 144 40.93 24.76 -1.55
N ALA A 145 39.99 23.84 -1.30
CA ALA A 145 39.33 23.74 -0.01
C ALA A 145 40.27 23.27 1.12
N GLU A 146 41.28 22.44 0.84
CA GLU A 146 42.26 22.00 1.85
C GLU A 146 43.21 23.13 2.31
N GLU A 147 43.54 24.04 1.39
CA GLU A 147 44.59 25.04 1.56
C GLU A 147 44.10 26.45 1.99
N VAL A 148 42.79 26.70 1.99
CA VAL A 148 42.20 28.01 2.27
C VAL A 148 41.66 28.08 3.71
N ASP A 149 41.68 29.28 4.31
CA ASP A 149 41.16 29.54 5.68
C ASP A 149 39.70 29.07 5.84
N SER A 150 39.35 28.58 7.04
CA SER A 150 38.00 28.11 7.42
C SER A 150 36.89 29.16 7.32
N LYS A 151 37.26 30.43 7.07
CA LYS A 151 36.35 31.56 6.88
C LYS A 151 35.84 31.71 5.45
N THR A 152 36.37 30.94 4.50
CA THR A 152 35.93 30.97 3.09
C THR A 152 34.87 29.89 2.86
N GLY A 153 33.70 30.29 2.36
CA GLY A 153 32.59 29.36 2.06
C GLY A 153 32.60 28.93 0.61
N PHE A 154 32.45 27.62 0.34
CA PHE A 154 32.29 27.08 -1.01
C PHE A 154 30.83 26.72 -1.27
N ILE A 155 30.28 27.21 -2.38
CA ILE A 155 28.92 26.90 -2.84
C ILE A 155 29.05 26.18 -4.17
N LEU A 156 28.57 24.94 -4.25
CA LEU A 156 28.60 24.17 -5.50
C LEU A 156 27.19 24.17 -6.10
N LEU A 157 27.10 24.63 -7.35
CA LEU A 157 25.85 24.64 -8.12
C LEU A 157 25.96 23.61 -9.24
N ASN A 158 25.02 22.68 -9.31
CA ASN A 158 24.95 21.61 -10.31
C ASN A 158 26.28 20.82 -10.42
N ALA A 159 26.98 20.60 -9.31
CA ALA A 159 28.19 19.76 -9.31
C ALA A 159 27.85 18.27 -9.54
N ARG A 160 26.59 17.89 -9.30
CA ARG A 160 26.06 16.53 -9.50
C ARG A 160 26.92 15.49 -8.77
N LEU A 161 27.37 15.84 -7.57
CA LEU A 161 28.19 14.93 -6.78
C LEU A 161 27.40 13.69 -6.35
N ARG A 162 26.06 13.81 -6.30
CA ARG A 162 25.12 12.81 -5.82
C ARG A 162 24.13 12.44 -6.94
N GLY A 163 23.93 11.14 -7.18
CA GLY A 163 23.00 10.60 -8.20
C GLY A 163 23.56 9.46 -9.05
N ALA A 164 22.88 9.13 -10.15
CA ALA A 164 23.11 7.93 -10.98
C ALA A 164 24.53 7.75 -11.58
N ARG A 165 25.36 8.79 -11.63
CA ARG A 165 26.77 8.67 -12.07
C ARG A 165 27.68 8.74 -10.85
N LYS A 166 28.07 7.58 -10.34
CA LYS A 166 29.02 7.42 -9.23
C LYS A 166 30.44 7.30 -9.77
N ASP A 167 31.31 8.23 -9.38
CA ASP A 167 32.75 8.18 -9.62
C ASP A 167 33.45 8.23 -8.25
N GLN A 168 34.54 7.49 -8.03
CA GLN A 168 35.30 7.49 -6.76
C GLN A 168 35.64 8.91 -6.27
N LEU A 169 36.07 9.79 -7.18
CA LEU A 169 36.35 11.20 -6.87
C LEU A 169 35.11 11.95 -6.35
N ARG A 170 33.93 11.72 -6.94
CA ARG A 170 32.70 12.41 -6.53
C ARG A 170 32.25 11.93 -5.15
N GLU A 171 32.46 10.67 -4.83
CA GLU A 171 32.19 10.09 -3.52
C GLU A 171 33.14 10.65 -2.46
N GLU A 172 34.44 10.72 -2.73
CA GLU A 172 35.44 11.34 -1.86
C GLU A 172 35.12 12.83 -1.59
N VAL A 173 34.78 13.59 -2.64
CA VAL A 173 34.37 15.00 -2.52
C VAL A 173 32.99 15.14 -1.86
N SER A 174 32.09 14.15 -1.96
CA SER A 174 30.82 14.18 -1.24
C SER A 174 31.00 13.89 0.26
N ALA A 175 31.90 12.96 0.61
CA ALA A 175 32.19 12.57 1.99
C ALA A 175 33.01 13.65 2.72
N GLY A 176 33.99 14.26 2.05
CA GLY A 176 34.82 15.33 2.60
C GLY A 176 34.06 16.66 2.83
N PHE A 177 32.99 16.90 2.07
CA PHE A 177 32.18 18.11 2.17
C PHE A 177 30.79 17.81 2.76
N ASN A 178 30.65 17.84 4.09
CA ASN A 178 29.33 17.76 4.73
C ASN A 178 28.55 19.08 4.51
N ALA A 179 27.60 19.09 3.57
CA ALA A 179 26.85 20.28 3.22
C ALA A 179 25.92 20.72 4.37
N ALA A 180 26.05 21.99 4.78
CA ALA A 180 25.16 22.64 5.75
C ALA A 180 23.77 22.92 5.15
N PHE A 181 23.70 23.04 3.82
CA PHE A 181 22.47 23.14 3.06
C PHE A 181 22.55 22.27 1.80
N HIS A 182 21.54 21.44 1.57
CA HIS A 182 21.43 20.64 0.34
C HIS A 182 20.03 20.76 -0.25
N LEU A 183 19.92 20.84 -1.57
CA LEU A 183 18.66 20.79 -2.31
C LEU A 183 18.82 20.03 -3.62
N ARG A 184 17.95 19.03 -3.84
CA ARG A 184 17.93 18.18 -5.04
C ARG A 184 16.51 17.80 -5.43
N LEU A 185 16.21 17.81 -6.73
CA LEU A 185 14.97 17.24 -7.26
C LEU A 185 15.14 15.75 -7.57
N CYS A 186 14.13 14.93 -7.25
CA CYS A 186 14.13 13.49 -7.46
C CYS A 186 12.78 12.98 -8.02
N GLY A 187 12.74 11.72 -8.47
CA GLY A 187 11.57 11.10 -9.13
C GLY A 187 11.49 11.36 -10.63
N SER A 188 10.64 10.58 -11.32
CA SER A 188 10.50 10.48 -12.78
C SER A 188 10.19 11.79 -13.51
N ASN A 189 9.67 12.80 -12.81
CA ASN A 189 9.36 14.14 -13.34
C ASN A 189 9.72 15.30 -12.38
N GLY A 190 10.61 15.06 -11.42
CA GLY A 190 10.96 16.06 -10.40
C GLY A 190 9.84 16.31 -9.39
N GLN A 191 8.98 15.30 -9.20
CA GLN A 191 7.89 15.29 -8.22
C GLN A 191 8.40 15.20 -6.77
N GLY A 192 9.65 14.79 -6.55
CA GLY A 192 10.29 14.76 -5.25
C GLY A 192 11.30 15.88 -5.07
N LEU A 193 11.42 16.35 -3.84
CA LEU A 193 12.39 17.34 -3.37
C LEU A 193 13.09 16.77 -2.14
N VAL A 194 14.39 16.50 -2.24
CA VAL A 194 15.26 16.20 -1.10
C VAL A 194 15.93 17.49 -0.68
N TYR A 195 15.78 17.88 0.58
CA TYR A 195 16.48 19.05 1.11
C TYR A 195 16.91 18.87 2.57
N ARG A 196 17.91 19.67 2.95
CA ARG A 196 18.40 19.79 4.33
C ARG A 196 18.60 21.28 4.62
N ALA A 197 17.91 21.81 5.63
CA ALA A 197 17.94 23.22 6.00
C ALA A 197 19.11 23.56 6.94
N LEU A 198 19.57 24.82 6.90
CA LEU A 198 20.65 25.37 7.72
C LEU A 198 20.15 25.69 9.14
N GLN A 199 20.55 24.92 10.16
CA GLN A 199 21.05 25.42 11.46
C GLN A 199 21.52 24.28 12.40
N ASP A 200 22.69 24.48 13.00
CA ASP A 200 23.31 23.80 14.15
C ASP A 200 23.39 22.26 14.13
N GLY A 201 23.90 21.70 13.02
CA GLY A 201 24.51 20.36 12.99
C GLY A 201 23.58 19.14 13.09
N SER A 202 22.36 19.31 13.62
CA SER A 202 21.38 18.22 13.82
C SER A 202 20.20 18.24 12.84
N SER A 203 20.23 19.11 11.81
CA SER A 203 19.10 19.21 10.87
C SER A 203 18.93 17.91 10.07
N PRO A 204 17.73 17.28 10.10
CA PRO A 204 17.46 16.05 9.38
C PRO A 204 17.32 16.28 7.88
N TRP A 205 17.55 15.23 7.10
CA TRP A 205 17.17 15.15 5.69
C TRP A 205 15.64 15.09 5.59
N VAL A 206 15.08 15.93 4.72
CA VAL A 206 13.65 15.98 4.46
C VAL A 206 13.41 15.62 3.00
N LEU A 207 12.51 14.66 2.79
CA LEU A 207 12.00 14.27 1.49
C LEU A 207 10.57 14.77 1.37
N ALA A 208 10.29 15.62 0.38
CA ALA A 208 8.99 16.22 0.18
C ALA A 208 8.47 15.97 -1.24
N ARG A 209 7.15 15.81 -1.39
CA ARG A 209 6.46 15.67 -2.67
C ARG A 209 5.95 17.02 -3.14
N ARG A 210 6.28 17.36 -4.38
CA ARG A 210 5.82 18.54 -5.10
C ARG A 210 4.53 18.21 -5.85
N ASN A 211 3.47 18.94 -5.57
CA ASN A 211 2.18 18.78 -6.25
C ASN A 211 2.11 19.72 -7.47
N LEU A 212 2.64 19.31 -8.63
CA LEU A 212 2.58 20.14 -9.84
C LEU A 212 1.11 20.36 -10.28
N PRO A 213 0.71 21.58 -10.71
CA PRO A 213 1.53 22.76 -10.99
C PRO A 213 1.84 23.65 -9.77
N SER A 214 1.33 23.32 -8.58
CA SER A 214 1.65 24.03 -7.34
C SER A 214 3.11 23.80 -6.93
N THR A 215 3.75 24.86 -6.43
CA THR A 215 5.14 24.84 -5.95
C THR A 215 5.25 24.44 -4.47
N ILE A 216 4.12 24.24 -3.78
CA ILE A 216 4.08 23.85 -2.37
C ILE A 216 4.45 22.37 -2.26
N ALA A 217 5.57 22.08 -1.58
CA ALA A 217 6.01 20.73 -1.29
C ALA A 217 5.44 20.24 0.05
N LYS A 218 4.91 19.02 0.08
CA LYS A 218 4.44 18.36 1.31
C LYS A 218 5.49 17.35 1.77
N GLU A 219 5.91 17.43 3.03
CA GLU A 219 6.84 16.46 3.63
C GLU A 219 6.27 15.02 3.55
N VAL A 220 7.11 14.09 3.10
CA VAL A 220 6.81 12.65 2.95
C VAL A 220 7.61 11.83 3.95
N ALA A 221 8.89 12.17 4.14
CA ALA A 221 9.76 11.45 5.07
C ALA A 221 10.85 12.36 5.65
N ARG A 222 11.32 11.99 6.84
CA ARG A 222 12.39 12.65 7.59
C ARG A 222 13.38 11.62 8.11
N SER A 223 14.67 11.86 7.92
CA SER A 223 15.73 10.94 8.37
C SER A 223 16.99 11.70 8.80
N PHE A 224 17.77 11.12 9.71
CA PHE A 224 19.08 11.68 10.08
C PHE A 224 20.15 11.31 9.04
N ASP A 225 20.00 10.16 8.40
CA ASP A 225 20.81 9.72 7.27
C ASP A 225 20.21 10.17 5.94
N GLU A 226 21.05 10.30 4.92
CA GLU A 226 20.60 10.66 3.58
C GLU A 226 19.74 9.54 2.97
N PRO A 227 18.56 9.84 2.40
CA PRO A 227 17.69 8.82 1.81
C PRO A 227 18.34 8.17 0.58
N SER A 228 18.32 6.82 0.54
CA SER A 228 18.82 6.03 -0.58
C SER A 228 17.94 6.21 -1.84
N GLU A 229 18.51 5.95 -3.03
CA GLU A 229 17.74 6.01 -4.29
C GLU A 229 16.60 4.99 -4.32
N GLU A 230 16.80 3.81 -3.73
CA GLU A 230 15.76 2.79 -3.55
C GLU A 230 14.59 3.33 -2.72
N ARG A 231 14.88 3.96 -1.58
CA ARG A 231 13.86 4.53 -0.70
C ARG A 231 13.10 5.68 -1.36
N ILE A 232 13.78 6.48 -2.18
CA ILE A 232 13.15 7.52 -2.99
C ILE A 232 12.24 6.88 -4.04
N ASN A 233 12.70 5.83 -4.74
CA ASN A 233 11.89 5.17 -5.76
C ASN A 233 10.65 4.48 -5.18
N GLU A 234 10.73 3.88 -3.99
CA GLU A 234 9.56 3.34 -3.28
C GLU A 234 8.50 4.41 -3.00
N LEU A 235 8.94 5.55 -2.47
CA LEU A 235 8.03 6.63 -2.05
C LEU A 235 7.47 7.45 -3.21
N PHE A 236 8.14 7.41 -4.37
CA PHE A 236 7.79 8.16 -5.58
C PHE A 236 7.44 7.27 -6.78
N ALA A 237 7.24 5.96 -6.59
CA ALA A 237 6.77 5.09 -7.65
C ALA A 237 5.45 5.63 -8.20
N ASP A 238 5.31 5.71 -9.52
CA ASP A 238 4.19 6.33 -10.26
C ASP A 238 2.84 5.62 -10.06
N GLY A 239 2.70 4.77 -9.04
CA GLY A 239 1.52 3.97 -8.73
C GLY A 239 1.28 2.84 -9.72
N LYS A 240 1.94 2.79 -10.88
CA LYS A 240 1.86 1.66 -11.79
C LYS A 240 2.55 0.44 -11.17
N GLY A 241 1.80 -0.65 -11.01
CA GLY A 241 2.31 -1.85 -10.37
C GLY A 241 1.47 -3.08 -10.67
N LEU A 242 2.10 -4.24 -10.53
CA LEU A 242 1.47 -5.55 -10.66
C LEU A 242 1.48 -6.23 -9.30
N ALA A 243 0.32 -6.66 -8.82
CA ALA A 243 0.16 -7.46 -7.61
C ALA A 243 -0.21 -8.89 -8.01
N THR A 244 0.62 -9.86 -7.60
CA THR A 244 0.31 -11.28 -7.78
C THR A 244 -0.35 -11.81 -6.52
N LEU A 245 -1.54 -12.37 -6.66
CA LEU A 245 -2.41 -12.78 -5.55
C LEU A 245 -2.89 -14.21 -5.78
N ILE A 246 -3.18 -14.91 -4.67
CA ILE A 246 -3.79 -16.24 -4.65
C ILE A 246 -4.95 -16.15 -3.65
N PRO A 247 -6.21 -16.19 -4.10
CA PRO A 247 -7.36 -16.22 -3.20
C PRO A 247 -7.49 -17.61 -2.60
N GLU A 248 -7.45 -17.72 -1.27
CA GLU A 248 -7.60 -19.00 -0.56
C GLU A 248 -9.06 -19.24 -0.16
N GLU A 249 -9.77 -18.16 0.17
CA GLU A 249 -11.13 -18.17 0.72
C GLU A 249 -12.12 -17.37 -0.13
N SER A 250 -13.42 -17.59 0.10
CA SER A 250 -14.49 -16.87 -0.62
C SER A 250 -14.52 -15.38 -0.32
N GLU A 251 -13.98 -14.97 0.84
CA GLU A 251 -13.76 -13.57 1.20
C GLU A 251 -12.65 -12.92 0.37
N ASP A 252 -11.57 -13.63 0.07
CA ASP A 252 -10.50 -13.10 -0.76
C ASP A 252 -11.02 -12.75 -2.15
N LEU A 253 -11.94 -13.55 -2.70
CA LEU A 253 -12.61 -13.26 -3.96
C LEU A 253 -13.47 -12.00 -3.89
N TRP A 254 -14.10 -11.74 -2.75
CA TRP A 254 -14.84 -10.50 -2.51
C TRP A 254 -13.92 -9.29 -2.37
N HIS A 255 -12.79 -9.44 -1.65
CA HIS A 255 -11.76 -8.41 -1.57
C HIS A 255 -11.18 -8.10 -2.96
N LEU A 256 -10.94 -9.13 -3.79
CA LEU A 256 -10.53 -8.99 -5.18
C LEU A 256 -11.58 -8.28 -6.03
N PHE A 257 -12.87 -8.59 -5.85
CA PHE A 257 -13.97 -7.89 -6.53
C PHE A 257 -13.95 -6.38 -6.20
N ASN A 258 -13.79 -6.02 -4.93
CA ASN A 258 -13.75 -4.61 -4.51
C ASN A 258 -12.47 -3.90 -4.95
N LEU A 259 -11.36 -4.64 -5.02
CA LEU A 259 -10.07 -4.11 -5.44
C LEU A 259 -10.01 -3.86 -6.94
N SER A 260 -10.68 -4.69 -7.74
CA SER A 260 -10.64 -4.62 -9.21
C SER A 260 -11.61 -3.57 -9.78
N MET A 261 -11.16 -2.84 -10.78
CA MET A 261 -11.93 -1.80 -11.46
C MET A 261 -11.93 -2.01 -12.97
N LYS A 262 -12.92 -1.40 -13.65
CA LYS A 262 -12.94 -1.35 -15.11
C LYS A 262 -11.73 -0.58 -15.63
N GLY A 263 -11.04 -1.13 -16.62
CA GLY A 263 -9.77 -0.61 -17.15
C GLY A 263 -8.52 -1.21 -16.50
N ASP A 264 -8.65 -1.94 -15.39
CA ASP A 264 -7.52 -2.68 -14.83
C ASP A 264 -7.12 -3.86 -15.74
N THR A 265 -5.91 -4.37 -15.55
CA THR A 265 -5.40 -5.54 -16.28
C THR A 265 -5.34 -6.76 -15.37
N ILE A 266 -5.87 -7.89 -15.83
CA ILE A 266 -5.82 -9.16 -15.10
C ILE A 266 -5.06 -10.18 -15.94
N LYS A 267 -4.03 -10.78 -15.36
CA LYS A 267 -3.28 -11.88 -15.95
C LYS A 267 -3.52 -13.17 -15.19
N ALA A 268 -4.02 -14.19 -15.87
CA ALA A 268 -4.30 -15.48 -15.26
C ALA A 268 -4.19 -16.62 -16.29
N MET A 269 -4.18 -17.86 -15.79
CA MET A 269 -4.24 -19.05 -16.64
C MET A 269 -5.70 -19.39 -16.96
N THR A 270 -6.00 -19.61 -18.23
CA THR A 270 -7.34 -19.97 -18.71
C THR A 270 -7.26 -21.12 -19.71
N TYR A 271 -8.36 -21.86 -19.86
CA TYR A 271 -8.50 -22.85 -20.93
C TYR A 271 -9.19 -22.20 -22.12
N ARG A 272 -8.68 -22.44 -23.33
CA ARG A 272 -9.28 -21.95 -24.58
C ARG A 272 -9.27 -23.02 -25.65
N LYS A 273 -10.39 -23.15 -26.36
CA LYS A 273 -10.49 -23.97 -27.58
C LYS A 273 -9.81 -23.23 -28.72
N ILE A 274 -8.78 -23.84 -29.30
CA ILE A 274 -8.05 -23.31 -30.44
C ILE A 274 -8.40 -24.19 -31.64
N GLN A 275 -8.93 -23.57 -32.68
CA GLN A 275 -9.17 -24.23 -33.96
C GLN A 275 -7.92 -24.06 -34.83
N LYS A 276 -7.37 -25.18 -35.30
CA LYS A 276 -6.31 -25.20 -36.32
C LYS A 276 -6.91 -25.73 -37.60
N GLU A 277 -6.86 -24.92 -38.65
CA GLU A 277 -7.15 -25.35 -40.01
C GLU A 277 -5.86 -25.93 -40.63
N GLY A 278 -5.89 -27.21 -40.99
CA GLY A 278 -4.83 -27.82 -41.78
C GLY A 278 -4.89 -27.38 -43.24
N SER A 279 -3.78 -27.57 -43.98
CA SER A 279 -3.69 -27.24 -45.42
C SER A 279 -4.70 -27.99 -46.30
N THR A 280 -5.29 -29.07 -45.80
CA THR A 280 -6.33 -29.89 -46.44
C THR A 280 -7.77 -29.49 -46.06
N GLY A 281 -7.97 -28.37 -45.35
CA GLY A 281 -9.30 -27.87 -44.94
C GLY A 281 -9.94 -28.62 -43.76
N THR A 282 -9.19 -29.52 -43.10
CA THR A 282 -9.68 -30.23 -41.90
C THR A 282 -9.50 -29.35 -40.67
N VAL A 283 -10.59 -29.04 -39.95
CA VAL A 283 -10.59 -28.25 -38.72
C VAL A 283 -10.37 -29.17 -37.52
N GLN A 284 -9.23 -29.06 -36.85
CA GLN A 284 -8.98 -29.74 -35.58
C GLN A 284 -9.14 -28.74 -34.42
N THR A 285 -9.95 -29.11 -33.42
CA THR A 285 -10.15 -28.31 -32.22
C THR A 285 -9.35 -28.90 -31.06
N GLU A 286 -8.43 -28.12 -30.49
CA GLU A 286 -7.60 -28.51 -29.36
C GLU A 286 -7.88 -27.57 -28.18
N VAL A 287 -8.10 -28.11 -26.98
CA VAL A 287 -8.24 -27.29 -25.76
C VAL A 287 -6.86 -27.11 -25.15
N ARG A 288 -6.38 -25.87 -25.01
CA ARG A 288 -5.09 -25.58 -24.37
C ARG A 288 -5.24 -24.67 -23.16
N LYS A 289 -4.42 -24.93 -22.14
CA LYS A 289 -4.20 -24.03 -21.03
C LYS A 289 -3.22 -22.94 -21.46
N ILE A 290 -3.65 -21.70 -21.44
CA ILE A 290 -2.88 -20.54 -21.90
C ILE A 290 -2.90 -19.44 -20.84
N GLN A 291 -1.82 -18.68 -20.74
CA GLN A 291 -1.80 -17.47 -19.92
C GLN A 291 -2.33 -16.32 -20.76
N MET A 292 -3.30 -15.59 -20.24
CA MET A 292 -3.89 -14.43 -20.93
C MET A 292 -3.90 -13.22 -20.02
N THR A 293 -3.71 -12.05 -20.63
CA THR A 293 -3.76 -10.75 -19.95
C THR A 293 -4.91 -9.95 -20.55
N VAL A 294 -5.92 -9.70 -19.74
CA VAL A 294 -7.20 -9.12 -20.17
C VAL A 294 -7.39 -7.77 -19.50
N GLU A 295 -7.71 -6.75 -20.30
CA GLU A 295 -8.18 -5.45 -19.82
C GLU A 295 -9.66 -5.56 -19.47
N VAL A 296 -9.98 -5.33 -18.20
CA VAL A 296 -11.28 -5.58 -17.58
C VAL A 296 -12.34 -4.60 -18.09
N LYS A 297 -13.43 -5.12 -18.67
CA LYS A 297 -14.62 -4.33 -19.06
C LYS A 297 -15.78 -4.53 -18.10
N SER A 298 -16.00 -5.76 -17.67
CA SER A 298 -17.00 -6.11 -16.67
C SER A 298 -16.42 -7.16 -15.71
N ILE A 299 -16.89 -7.07 -14.48
CA ILE A 299 -16.50 -7.95 -13.38
C ILE A 299 -17.80 -8.53 -12.84
N GLU A 300 -17.88 -9.85 -12.78
CA GLU A 300 -19.01 -10.57 -12.20
C GLU A 300 -18.48 -11.41 -11.04
N TYR A 301 -19.08 -11.27 -9.88
CA TYR A 301 -18.75 -12.06 -8.70
C TYR A 301 -19.88 -13.05 -8.42
N ASP A 302 -19.53 -14.33 -8.34
CA ASP A 302 -20.43 -15.41 -7.98
C ASP A 302 -20.04 -15.95 -6.59
N ALA A 303 -20.82 -15.53 -5.59
CA ALA A 303 -20.64 -15.94 -4.21
C ALA A 303 -20.91 -17.44 -3.98
N ALA A 304 -21.86 -18.03 -4.74
CA ALA A 304 -22.25 -19.43 -4.58
C ALA A 304 -21.27 -20.37 -5.29
N GLY A 305 -20.78 -19.95 -6.46
CA GLY A 305 -19.78 -20.68 -7.23
C GLY A 305 -18.34 -20.50 -6.75
N ASN A 306 -18.08 -19.63 -5.75
CA ASN A 306 -16.73 -19.24 -5.31
C ASN A 306 -15.82 -18.87 -6.49
N CYS A 307 -16.34 -18.05 -7.39
CA CYS A 307 -15.66 -17.68 -8.63
C CYS A 307 -15.88 -16.19 -8.93
N ILE A 308 -14.86 -15.56 -9.50
CA ILE A 308 -14.95 -14.21 -10.06
C ILE A 308 -14.61 -14.25 -11.54
N ARG A 309 -15.48 -13.66 -12.37
CA ARG A 309 -15.32 -13.59 -13.82
C ARG A 309 -14.92 -12.19 -14.25
N TYR A 310 -13.79 -12.10 -14.95
CA TYR A 310 -13.31 -10.87 -15.58
C TYR A 310 -13.51 -10.97 -17.09
N SER A 311 -14.49 -10.25 -17.62
CA SER A 311 -14.71 -10.15 -19.06
C SER A 311 -14.04 -8.92 -19.62
N GLY A 312 -13.33 -9.08 -20.74
CA GLY A 312 -12.54 -8.00 -21.28
C GLY A 312 -11.90 -8.30 -22.62
N LYS A 313 -10.92 -7.47 -23.00
CA LYS A 313 -10.14 -7.64 -24.24
C LYS A 313 -8.71 -8.02 -23.93
N ASN A 314 -8.12 -8.91 -24.74
CA ASN A 314 -6.73 -9.29 -24.61
C ASN A 314 -5.79 -8.11 -24.93
N CYS A 315 -4.91 -7.74 -24.00
CA CYS A 315 -3.99 -6.60 -24.12
C CYS A 315 -2.52 -6.99 -24.31
N GLU A 316 -2.17 -8.28 -24.22
CA GLU A 316 -0.83 -8.80 -24.52
C GLU A 316 -0.87 -9.77 -25.71
N GLU A 317 0.14 -9.71 -26.58
CA GLU A 317 0.20 -10.62 -27.73
C GLU A 317 0.43 -12.05 -27.25
N ASN A 318 -0.37 -12.98 -27.80
CA ASN A 318 -0.30 -14.38 -27.46
C ASN A 318 -0.29 -15.23 -28.73
N GLN A 319 0.47 -16.33 -28.72
CA GLN A 319 0.67 -17.21 -29.88
C GLN A 319 -0.64 -17.78 -30.44
N TRP A 320 -1.67 -17.87 -29.61
CA TRP A 320 -2.97 -18.47 -29.96
C TRP A 320 -4.14 -17.49 -29.96
N VAL A 321 -3.94 -16.26 -29.50
CA VAL A 321 -5.02 -15.27 -29.33
C VAL A 321 -4.59 -13.93 -29.88
N LYS A 322 -5.38 -13.41 -30.83
CA LYS A 322 -5.16 -12.09 -31.42
C LYS A 322 -5.32 -10.98 -30.36
N MET A 323 -4.54 -9.92 -30.51
CA MET A 323 -4.70 -8.69 -29.73
C MET A 323 -6.12 -8.14 -29.86
N GLY A 324 -6.69 -7.68 -28.76
CA GLY A 324 -8.05 -7.12 -28.72
C GLY A 324 -9.20 -8.12 -28.76
N ALA A 325 -8.92 -9.43 -28.86
CA ALA A 325 -9.96 -10.46 -28.81
C ALA A 325 -10.65 -10.48 -27.44
N HIS A 326 -11.97 -10.62 -27.44
CA HIS A 326 -12.75 -10.74 -26.21
C HIS A 326 -12.52 -12.10 -25.55
N HIS A 327 -12.34 -12.09 -24.23
CA HIS A 327 -12.20 -13.30 -23.42
C HIS A 327 -12.71 -13.03 -22.00
N THR A 328 -13.24 -14.06 -21.35
CA THR A 328 -13.64 -14.04 -19.94
C THR A 328 -12.71 -14.94 -19.15
N LEU A 329 -12.00 -14.38 -18.17
CA LEU A 329 -11.17 -15.12 -17.22
C LEU A 329 -12.02 -15.49 -16.00
N GLU A 330 -12.11 -16.77 -15.70
CA GLU A 330 -12.74 -17.28 -14.49
C GLU A 330 -11.63 -17.58 -13.47
N ILE A 331 -11.68 -16.91 -12.32
CA ILE A 331 -10.73 -17.10 -11.22
C ILE A 331 -11.44 -17.82 -10.09
N GLU A 332 -10.99 -19.04 -9.84
CA GLU A 332 -11.44 -19.88 -8.73
C GLU A 332 -10.47 -19.77 -7.54
N LEU A 333 -10.85 -20.36 -6.41
CA LEU A 333 -9.99 -20.48 -5.23
C LEU A 333 -8.68 -21.22 -5.56
N ASN A 334 -7.60 -20.80 -4.91
CA ASN A 334 -6.22 -21.29 -5.04
C ASN A 334 -5.60 -21.09 -6.44
N ASN A 335 -6.27 -20.39 -7.36
CA ASN A 335 -5.70 -20.05 -8.66
C ASN A 335 -4.99 -18.71 -8.61
N LYS A 336 -3.71 -18.71 -9.01
CA LYS A 336 -2.88 -17.50 -9.07
C LYS A 336 -3.39 -16.54 -10.15
N LEU A 337 -3.56 -15.27 -9.76
CA LEU A 337 -3.81 -14.16 -10.67
C LEU A 337 -2.78 -13.04 -10.46
N THR A 338 -2.63 -12.18 -11.46
CA THR A 338 -1.87 -10.93 -11.34
C THR A 338 -2.74 -9.77 -11.76
N LEU A 339 -3.00 -8.86 -10.82
CA LEU A 339 -3.76 -7.63 -11.02
C LEU A 339 -2.79 -6.48 -11.30
N GLY A 340 -2.93 -5.84 -12.45
CA GLY A 340 -2.19 -4.65 -12.84
C GLY A 340 -3.09 -3.43 -12.81
N LYS A 341 -2.64 -2.42 -12.05
CA LYS A 341 -3.30 -1.13 -11.95
C LYS A 341 -2.39 -0.04 -12.48
N ASP A 342 -3.02 0.96 -13.08
CA ASP A 342 -2.34 2.20 -13.44
C ASP A 342 -1.92 3.01 -12.21
N ARG A 343 -2.63 2.86 -11.09
CA ARG A 343 -2.30 3.50 -9.82
C ARG A 343 -2.71 2.65 -8.61
N TRP A 344 -1.73 2.25 -7.81
CA TRP A 344 -1.91 1.73 -6.47
C TRP A 344 -1.96 2.91 -5.48
N ASP A 345 -3.12 3.09 -4.86
CA ASP A 345 -3.36 4.13 -3.86
C ASP A 345 -3.22 3.55 -2.46
N ALA A 346 -3.08 4.40 -1.45
CA ALA A 346 -2.95 3.97 -0.06
C ALA A 346 -4.13 3.10 0.40
N MET A 347 -5.36 3.40 -0.07
CA MET A 347 -6.54 2.59 0.22
C MET A 347 -6.45 1.19 -0.39
N HIS A 348 -5.94 1.06 -1.62
CA HIS A 348 -5.74 -0.24 -2.27
C HIS A 348 -4.70 -1.09 -1.54
N LEU A 349 -3.60 -0.46 -1.08
CA LEU A 349 -2.57 -1.14 -0.29
C LEU A 349 -3.08 -1.55 1.09
N GLN A 350 -3.84 -0.68 1.74
CA GLN A 350 -4.45 -0.99 3.03
C GLN A 350 -5.46 -2.14 2.89
N GLN A 351 -6.31 -2.14 1.86
CA GLN A 351 -7.24 -3.24 1.60
C GLN A 351 -6.53 -4.58 1.38
N LEU A 352 -5.37 -4.57 0.71
CA LEU A 352 -4.55 -5.77 0.54
C LEU A 352 -3.92 -6.23 1.86
N ASP A 353 -3.39 -5.31 2.67
CA ASP A 353 -2.79 -5.62 3.97
C ASP A 353 -3.86 -6.17 4.94
N ASP A 354 -5.05 -5.58 4.94
CA ASP A 354 -6.20 -6.01 5.73
C ASP A 354 -6.70 -7.42 5.31
N ALA A 355 -6.66 -7.72 4.01
CA ALA A 355 -7.08 -9.03 3.48
C ALA A 355 -6.02 -10.13 3.69
N THR A 356 -4.73 -9.77 3.73
CA THR A 356 -3.64 -10.76 3.82
C THR A 356 -3.22 -11.07 5.25
N ASP A 357 -3.29 -10.11 6.17
CA ASP A 357 -2.85 -10.30 7.55
C ASP A 357 -4.01 -10.60 8.51
N VAL A 358 -4.27 -11.90 8.69
CA VAL A 358 -5.30 -12.40 9.61
C VAL A 358 -4.94 -12.09 11.07
N HIS A 359 -3.65 -11.98 11.42
CA HIS A 359 -3.23 -11.78 12.81
C HIS A 359 -3.53 -10.37 13.31
N LYS A 360 -3.50 -9.35 12.43
CA LYS A 360 -3.86 -7.96 12.79
C LYS A 360 -5.33 -7.78 13.16
N THR A 361 -6.21 -8.57 12.56
CA THR A 361 -7.68 -8.47 12.74
C THR A 361 -8.24 -9.47 13.75
N SER A 362 -7.42 -10.42 14.21
CA SER A 362 -7.81 -11.47 15.15
C SER A 362 -7.83 -10.94 16.58
N GLU A 363 -9.02 -10.89 17.19
CA GLU A 363 -9.16 -10.45 18.58
C GLU A 363 -9.12 -11.61 19.59
N VAL A 364 -9.55 -12.80 19.18
CA VAL A 364 -9.74 -13.97 20.05
C VAL A 364 -9.17 -15.23 19.38
N ALA A 365 -8.42 -16.02 20.13
CA ALA A 365 -7.97 -17.34 19.66
C ALA A 365 -8.78 -18.45 20.36
N VAL A 366 -9.20 -19.47 19.62
CA VAL A 366 -9.92 -20.63 20.16
C VAL A 366 -9.15 -21.91 19.88
N LEU A 367 -8.83 -22.64 20.94
CA LEU A 367 -8.26 -23.97 20.92
C LEU A 367 -9.36 -24.96 21.26
N LEU A 368 -9.87 -25.65 20.25
CA LEU A 368 -10.77 -26.78 20.43
C LEU A 368 -9.94 -28.05 20.61
N MET A 369 -10.12 -28.79 21.70
CA MET A 369 -9.28 -29.95 22.01
C MET A 369 -10.03 -31.13 22.62
N GLU A 370 -9.64 -32.33 22.20
CA GLU A 370 -9.98 -33.61 22.79
C GLU A 370 -8.70 -34.46 22.92
N ALA A 371 -8.78 -35.58 23.63
CA ALA A 371 -7.68 -36.53 23.72
C ALA A 371 -7.22 -37.01 22.32
N GLY A 372 -6.13 -36.42 21.83
CA GLY A 372 -5.48 -36.79 20.57
C GLY A 372 -5.77 -35.88 19.38
N ILE A 373 -6.70 -34.91 19.49
CA ILE A 373 -6.96 -33.93 18.41
C ILE A 373 -7.08 -32.54 19.02
N ALA A 374 -6.39 -31.57 18.42
CA ALA A 374 -6.56 -30.16 18.74
C ALA A 374 -6.65 -29.33 17.45
N ASN A 375 -7.66 -28.47 17.36
CA ASN A 375 -7.86 -27.53 16.27
C ASN A 375 -7.70 -26.10 16.80
N PHE A 376 -6.89 -25.32 16.09
CA PHE A 376 -6.60 -23.93 16.38
C PHE A 376 -7.42 -23.06 15.44
N HIS A 377 -8.23 -22.19 16.02
CA HIS A 377 -9.04 -21.23 15.29
C HIS A 377 -8.68 -19.82 15.74
N LEU A 378 -8.54 -18.89 14.80
CA LEU A 378 -8.50 -17.46 15.09
C LEU A 378 -9.84 -16.85 14.73
N LEU A 379 -10.47 -16.21 15.71
CA LEU A 379 -11.68 -15.44 15.54
C LEU A 379 -11.30 -13.98 15.29
N THR A 380 -11.51 -13.55 14.06
CA THR A 380 -11.53 -12.13 13.70
C THR A 380 -12.93 -11.57 13.97
N ALA A 381 -13.10 -10.26 13.79
CA ALA A 381 -14.42 -9.63 13.88
C ALA A 381 -15.45 -10.16 12.85
N VAL A 382 -14.98 -10.88 11.82
CA VAL A 382 -15.75 -11.27 10.63
C VAL A 382 -15.72 -12.79 10.40
N LEU A 383 -14.63 -13.48 10.76
CA LEU A 383 -14.37 -14.86 10.35
C LEU A 383 -13.78 -15.71 11.49
N ALA A 384 -14.09 -17.01 11.48
CA ALA A 384 -13.34 -18.03 12.23
C ALA A 384 -12.40 -18.80 11.29
N LYS A 385 -11.10 -18.47 11.29
CA LYS A 385 -10.10 -19.13 10.43
C LYS A 385 -9.45 -20.31 11.12
N ASP A 386 -9.35 -21.44 10.43
CA ASP A 386 -8.58 -22.60 10.89
C ASP A 386 -7.10 -22.34 10.63
N VAL A 387 -6.29 -22.31 11.68
CA VAL A 387 -4.86 -21.99 11.54
C VAL A 387 -4.00 -23.25 11.58
N HIS A 388 -4.33 -24.16 12.48
CA HIS A 388 -3.51 -25.36 12.69
C HIS A 388 -4.35 -26.52 13.22
N ARG A 389 -3.93 -27.74 12.90
CA ARG A 389 -4.54 -28.97 13.41
C ARG A 389 -3.46 -29.94 13.85
N VAL A 390 -3.53 -30.33 15.12
CA VAL A 390 -2.69 -31.36 15.72
C VAL A 390 -3.52 -32.63 15.86
N SER A 391 -3.00 -33.75 15.34
CA SER A 391 -3.66 -35.06 15.44
C SER A 391 -2.63 -36.12 15.83
N VAL A 392 -2.79 -36.68 17.02
CA VAL A 392 -1.94 -37.74 17.58
C VAL A 392 -2.81 -38.93 17.94
N ALA A 393 -2.53 -40.08 17.33
CA ALA A 393 -3.25 -41.32 17.65
C ALA A 393 -2.88 -41.80 19.07
N LEU A 394 -3.82 -41.67 20.01
CA LEU A 394 -3.63 -42.14 21.37
C LEU A 394 -3.96 -43.63 21.52
N PRO A 395 -3.09 -44.43 22.18
CA PRO A 395 -3.38 -45.85 22.44
C PRO A 395 -4.54 -46.00 23.44
N LYS A 396 -5.33 -47.07 23.32
CA LYS A 396 -6.45 -47.33 24.25
C LYS A 396 -5.94 -47.51 25.69
N LYS A 397 -6.61 -46.87 26.66
CA LYS A 397 -6.30 -46.97 28.08
C LYS A 397 -6.47 -48.41 28.56
N ARG A 398 -5.36 -49.13 28.76
CA ARG A 398 -5.29 -50.45 29.44
C ARG A 398 -4.71 -50.26 30.83
N ALA A 399 -4.86 -51.25 31.71
CA ALA A 399 -4.48 -51.18 33.14
C ALA A 399 -3.01 -50.79 33.41
N THR A 400 -2.11 -50.93 32.44
CA THR A 400 -0.72 -50.43 32.47
C THR A 400 -0.61 -49.10 31.70
N THR A 401 -0.76 -47.98 32.43
CA THR A 401 -1.04 -46.63 31.93
C THR A 401 0.15 -45.87 31.30
N THR A 402 1.38 -46.36 31.40
CA THR A 402 2.59 -45.56 31.09
C THR A 402 2.76 -45.14 29.62
N ASN A 403 2.25 -45.94 28.67
CA ASN A 403 2.36 -45.60 27.24
C ASN A 403 1.31 -44.56 26.80
N TYR A 404 0.14 -44.55 27.44
CA TYR A 404 -0.89 -43.54 27.18
C TYR A 404 -0.43 -42.17 27.67
N ASP A 405 0.07 -42.11 28.90
CA ASP A 405 0.51 -40.87 29.53
C ASP A 405 1.68 -40.24 28.75
N LYS A 406 2.62 -41.05 28.25
CA LYS A 406 3.71 -40.58 27.37
C LYS A 406 3.20 -40.00 26.04
N ALA A 407 2.19 -40.62 25.44
CA ALA A 407 1.61 -40.14 24.19
C ALA A 407 0.84 -38.83 24.41
N LEU A 408 0.16 -38.70 25.54
CA LEU A 408 -0.58 -37.50 25.94
C LEU A 408 0.35 -36.32 26.22
N VAL A 409 1.49 -36.54 26.89
CA VAL A 409 2.52 -35.50 27.07
C VAL A 409 3.10 -35.04 25.73
N ARG A 410 3.35 -35.95 24.78
CA ARG A 410 3.79 -35.58 23.42
C ARG A 410 2.74 -34.76 22.68
N PHE A 411 1.46 -35.11 22.83
CA PHE A 411 0.36 -34.34 22.28
C PHE A 411 0.34 -32.92 22.87
N PHE A 412 0.46 -32.78 24.19
CA PHE A 412 0.54 -31.47 24.85
C PHE A 412 1.75 -30.65 24.40
N GLU A 413 2.91 -31.27 24.18
CA GLU A 413 4.09 -30.57 23.68
C GLU A 413 3.91 -30.04 22.25
N GLN A 414 3.25 -30.81 21.38
CA GLN A 414 2.89 -30.35 20.03
C GLN A 414 1.87 -29.20 20.07
N VAL A 415 0.87 -29.27 20.95
CA VAL A 415 -0.12 -28.19 21.12
C VAL A 415 0.54 -26.93 21.66
N TYR A 416 1.46 -27.05 22.63
CA TYR A 416 2.22 -25.92 23.18
C TYR A 416 3.06 -25.22 22.12
N GLN A 417 3.74 -25.99 21.27
CA GLN A 417 4.50 -25.44 20.15
C GLN A 417 3.57 -24.78 19.13
N GLY A 418 2.40 -25.39 18.86
CA GLY A 418 1.36 -24.83 18.02
C GLY A 418 0.88 -23.46 18.49
N ILE A 419 0.67 -23.26 19.80
CA ILE A 419 0.30 -21.95 20.38
C ILE A 419 1.39 -20.91 20.10
N LYS A 420 2.66 -21.24 20.33
CA LYS A 420 3.76 -20.29 20.14
C LYS A 420 3.97 -19.87 18.69
N ASP A 421 3.85 -20.83 17.78
CA ASP A 421 4.16 -20.60 16.36
C ASP A 421 3.01 -19.88 15.64
N HIS A 422 1.76 -20.11 16.06
CA HIS A 422 0.57 -19.66 15.31
C HIS A 422 -0.28 -18.62 16.03
N ILE A 423 -0.08 -18.38 17.33
CA ILE A 423 -0.85 -17.39 18.10
C ILE A 423 0.09 -16.29 18.59
N ASN A 424 -0.03 -15.10 18.00
CA ASN A 424 0.62 -13.92 18.52
C ASN A 424 -0.11 -13.44 19.78
N LEU A 425 0.45 -13.77 20.94
CA LEU A 425 -0.15 -13.45 22.23
C LEU A 425 -0.31 -11.96 22.44
N ASP A 426 0.50 -11.08 21.83
CA ASP A 426 0.42 -9.63 22.06
C ASP A 426 -0.84 -9.00 21.46
N LEU A 427 -1.25 -9.48 20.28
CA LEU A 427 -2.41 -8.97 19.52
C LEU A 427 -3.74 -9.51 20.05
N VAL A 428 -3.76 -10.77 20.50
CA VAL A 428 -4.98 -11.43 20.96
C VAL A 428 -5.36 -10.98 22.38
N LYS A 429 -6.65 -10.70 22.59
CA LYS A 429 -7.21 -10.30 23.91
C LYS A 429 -7.33 -11.50 24.84
N CYS A 430 -7.90 -12.61 24.35
CA CYS A 430 -8.08 -13.85 25.11
C CYS A 430 -7.89 -15.11 24.26
N VAL A 431 -7.45 -16.19 24.92
CA VAL A 431 -7.29 -17.52 24.33
C VAL A 431 -8.26 -18.48 25.03
N LEU A 432 -9.23 -18.99 24.28
CA LEU A 432 -10.27 -19.87 24.77
C LEU A 432 -9.85 -21.31 24.53
N MET A 433 -9.78 -22.12 25.60
CA MET A 433 -9.49 -23.54 25.52
C MET A 433 -10.77 -24.30 25.79
N ALA A 434 -11.29 -25.00 24.79
CA ALA A 434 -12.57 -25.66 24.89
C ALA A 434 -12.55 -27.08 24.38
N GLY A 435 -13.39 -27.91 24.98
CA GLY A 435 -13.48 -29.31 24.62
C GLY A 435 -14.27 -30.13 25.63
N PRO A 436 -14.64 -31.36 25.24
CA PRO A 436 -15.34 -32.29 26.11
C PRO A 436 -14.41 -32.81 27.22
N GLY A 437 -14.96 -32.98 28.43
CA GLY A 437 -14.23 -33.53 29.58
C GLY A 437 -13.15 -32.59 30.16
N PHE A 438 -12.09 -33.19 30.72
CA PHE A 438 -11.08 -32.51 31.56
C PHE A 438 -9.74 -32.25 30.84
N VAL A 439 -9.60 -32.67 29.57
CA VAL A 439 -8.32 -32.58 28.83
C VAL A 439 -7.82 -31.14 28.72
N LYS A 440 -8.73 -30.17 28.56
CA LYS A 440 -8.41 -28.73 28.53
C LYS A 440 -7.81 -28.22 29.84
N ASP A 441 -8.32 -28.70 30.97
CA ASP A 441 -7.91 -28.28 32.31
C ASP A 441 -6.54 -28.90 32.64
N ASP A 442 -6.37 -30.18 32.32
CA ASP A 442 -5.10 -30.90 32.42
C ASP A 442 -4.01 -30.25 31.55
N PHE A 443 -4.37 -29.85 30.32
CA PHE A 443 -3.45 -29.16 29.42
C PHE A 443 -3.06 -27.78 29.96
N LEU A 444 -4.00 -26.98 30.47
CA LEU A 444 -3.70 -25.68 31.05
C LEU A 444 -2.73 -25.80 32.22
N ALA A 445 -2.95 -26.77 33.11
CA ALA A 445 -2.05 -27.03 34.24
C ALA A 445 -0.64 -27.44 33.76
N TRP A 446 -0.58 -28.36 32.79
CA TRP A 446 0.68 -28.81 32.19
C TRP A 446 1.44 -27.68 31.48
N MET A 447 0.73 -26.85 30.71
CA MET A 447 1.29 -25.70 29.98
C MET A 447 1.93 -24.69 30.94
N LEU A 448 1.25 -24.34 32.04
CA LEU A 448 1.77 -23.39 33.03
C LEU A 448 3.01 -23.94 33.74
N GLN A 449 3.03 -25.25 34.03
CA GLN A 449 4.20 -25.91 34.60
C GLN A 449 5.38 -25.88 33.62
N ARG A 450 5.13 -26.17 32.33
CA ARG A 450 6.15 -26.15 31.27
C ARG A 450 6.70 -24.74 31.03
N ALA A 451 5.83 -23.73 30.97
CA ALA A 451 6.23 -22.33 30.80
C ALA A 451 7.12 -21.84 31.95
N THR A 452 6.84 -22.28 33.18
CA THR A 452 7.68 -21.97 34.35
C THR A 452 9.08 -22.62 34.25
N GLN A 453 9.16 -23.85 33.72
CA GLN A 453 10.43 -24.55 33.53
C GLN A 453 11.26 -23.98 32.36
N SER A 454 10.59 -23.57 31.29
CA SER A 454 11.22 -23.01 30.08
C SER A 454 11.55 -21.52 30.20
N GLY A 455 11.00 -20.82 31.20
CA GLY A 455 11.25 -19.38 31.41
C GLY A 455 10.52 -18.46 30.42
N ASP A 456 9.40 -18.91 29.83
CA ASP A 456 8.63 -18.10 28.87
C ASP A 456 7.84 -16.99 29.59
N THR A 457 8.42 -15.79 29.65
CA THR A 457 7.83 -14.63 30.34
C THR A 457 6.53 -14.15 29.69
N GLN A 458 6.40 -14.22 28.37
CA GLN A 458 5.21 -13.74 27.63
C GLN A 458 3.95 -14.53 28.00
N LEU A 459 4.04 -15.86 28.07
CA LEU A 459 2.90 -16.72 28.38
C LEU A 459 2.50 -16.60 29.86
N LEU A 460 3.48 -16.47 30.76
CA LEU A 460 3.24 -16.27 32.19
C LEU A 460 2.58 -14.91 32.48
N GLN A 461 2.96 -13.85 31.78
CA GLN A 461 2.33 -12.52 31.91
C GLN A 461 0.87 -12.52 31.45
N LYS A 462 0.55 -13.27 30.39
CA LYS A 462 -0.84 -13.41 29.87
C LYS A 462 -1.60 -14.61 30.43
N LYS A 463 -1.20 -15.16 31.58
CA LYS A 463 -1.91 -16.31 32.21
C LYS A 463 -3.42 -16.06 32.38
N SER A 464 -3.83 -14.84 32.72
CA SER A 464 -5.25 -14.49 32.91
C SER A 464 -6.06 -14.40 31.61
N SER A 465 -5.40 -14.36 30.46
CA SER A 465 -6.05 -14.34 29.14
C SER A 465 -6.51 -15.73 28.69
N PHE A 466 -6.04 -16.80 29.35
CA PHE A 466 -6.42 -18.17 29.06
C PHE A 466 -7.68 -18.56 29.83
N VAL A 467 -8.73 -18.95 29.12
CA VAL A 467 -10.03 -19.32 29.71
C VAL A 467 -10.43 -20.72 29.26
N CYS A 468 -10.72 -21.60 30.22
CA CYS A 468 -11.26 -22.94 29.93
C CYS A 468 -12.78 -22.89 29.83
N VAL A 469 -13.34 -23.50 28.79
CA VAL A 469 -14.78 -23.50 28.50
C VAL A 469 -15.23 -24.92 28.12
N HIS A 470 -16.48 -25.28 28.43
CA HIS A 470 -17.04 -26.53 27.95
C HIS A 470 -17.43 -26.42 26.46
N ALA A 471 -17.18 -27.48 25.68
CA ALA A 471 -17.67 -27.61 24.32
C ALA A 471 -18.09 -29.05 24.07
N SER A 472 -19.15 -29.25 23.28
CA SER A 472 -19.67 -30.58 22.96
C SER A 472 -18.74 -31.38 22.03
N CYS A 473 -18.02 -30.70 21.12
CA CYS A 473 -17.15 -31.33 20.12
C CYS A 473 -15.91 -30.48 19.79
N VAL A 474 -15.03 -31.04 18.96
CA VAL A 474 -13.76 -30.39 18.53
C VAL A 474 -13.89 -29.73 17.15
N HIS A 475 -15.09 -29.73 16.56
CA HIS A 475 -15.34 -29.19 15.22
C HIS A 475 -15.84 -27.75 15.28
N LYS A 476 -15.85 -27.05 14.14
CA LYS A 476 -16.35 -25.66 14.01
C LYS A 476 -17.73 -25.42 14.61
N GLN A 477 -18.58 -26.45 14.68
CA GLN A 477 -19.90 -26.38 15.29
C GLN A 477 -19.85 -26.03 16.78
N ALA A 478 -18.80 -26.43 17.50
CA ALA A 478 -18.62 -26.07 18.91
C ALA A 478 -18.33 -24.57 19.13
N LEU A 479 -17.87 -23.85 18.10
CA LEU A 479 -17.69 -22.39 18.20
C LEU A 479 -19.02 -21.68 18.47
N LYS A 480 -20.14 -22.24 17.98
CA LYS A 480 -21.50 -21.71 18.22
C LYS A 480 -21.83 -21.73 19.70
N GLU A 481 -21.60 -22.87 20.34
CA GLU A 481 -21.85 -23.09 21.76
C GLU A 481 -20.93 -22.24 22.64
N LEU A 482 -19.64 -22.22 22.29
CA LEU A 482 -18.61 -21.48 23.02
C LEU A 482 -18.93 -19.99 23.08
N LEU A 483 -19.34 -19.39 21.96
CA LEU A 483 -19.66 -17.98 21.90
C LEU A 483 -20.99 -17.65 22.61
N ALA A 484 -21.86 -18.63 22.86
CA ALA A 484 -23.10 -18.43 23.62
C ALA A 484 -22.89 -18.50 25.15
N ASP A 485 -21.76 -19.05 25.62
CA ASP A 485 -21.48 -19.21 27.06
C ASP A 485 -21.26 -17.85 27.75
N GLU A 486 -21.93 -17.62 28.89
CA GLU A 486 -21.81 -16.40 29.70
C GLU A 486 -20.38 -16.11 30.17
N GLN A 487 -19.59 -17.13 30.46
CA GLN A 487 -18.19 -16.94 30.91
C GLN A 487 -17.34 -16.36 29.78
N VAL A 488 -17.60 -16.83 28.56
CA VAL A 488 -16.93 -16.38 27.34
C VAL A 488 -17.40 -14.99 26.97
N GLN A 489 -18.69 -14.72 27.02
CA GLN A 489 -19.28 -13.40 26.78
C GLN A 489 -18.70 -12.32 27.71
N LYS A 490 -18.45 -12.63 28.99
CA LYS A 490 -17.77 -11.69 29.91
C LYS A 490 -16.32 -11.40 29.49
N SER A 491 -15.62 -12.40 28.95
CA SER A 491 -14.25 -12.25 28.45
C SER A 491 -14.16 -11.57 27.08
N ILE A 492 -15.22 -11.70 26.25
CA ILE A 492 -15.34 -11.20 24.86
C ILE A 492 -16.25 -9.95 24.79
N ALA A 493 -16.70 -9.39 25.91
CA ALA A 493 -17.77 -8.38 25.98
C ALA A 493 -17.58 -7.13 25.09
N ASN A 494 -16.34 -6.88 24.62
CA ASN A 494 -15.98 -5.76 23.75
C ASN A 494 -15.63 -6.17 22.30
N THR A 495 -16.09 -7.32 21.82
CA THR A 495 -15.88 -7.78 20.43
C THR A 495 -17.17 -7.71 19.62
N LYS A 496 -17.06 -7.37 18.33
CA LYS A 496 -18.22 -7.27 17.41
C LYS A 496 -19.03 -8.57 17.33
N ALA A 497 -18.37 -9.72 17.37
CA ALA A 497 -19.02 -11.04 17.36
C ALA A 497 -20.00 -11.24 18.54
N ALA A 498 -19.66 -10.75 19.73
CA ALA A 498 -20.54 -10.81 20.90
C ALA A 498 -21.78 -9.92 20.71
N ALA A 499 -21.61 -8.72 20.16
CA ALA A 499 -22.72 -7.81 19.85
C ALA A 499 -23.69 -8.42 18.82
N HIS A 500 -23.16 -9.08 17.78
CA HIS A 500 -23.96 -9.76 16.76
C HIS A 500 -24.80 -10.91 17.34
N LEU A 501 -24.21 -11.73 18.22
CA LEU A 501 -24.95 -12.82 18.87
C LEU A 501 -26.05 -12.31 19.80
N LYS A 502 -25.74 -11.29 20.59
CA LYS A 502 -26.72 -10.66 21.47
C LYS A 502 -27.92 -10.09 20.70
N ALA A 503 -27.67 -9.41 19.58
CA ALA A 503 -28.74 -8.87 18.74
C ALA A 503 -29.65 -9.97 18.16
N LEU A 504 -29.06 -11.11 17.76
CA LEU A 504 -29.79 -12.24 17.22
C LEU A 504 -30.59 -13.00 18.30
N GLU A 505 -30.03 -13.13 19.50
CA GLU A 505 -30.73 -13.69 20.67
C GLU A 505 -31.90 -12.79 21.10
N GLU A 506 -31.69 -11.48 21.18
CA GLU A 506 -32.74 -10.50 21.43
C GLU A 506 -33.86 -10.63 20.38
N PHE A 507 -33.52 -10.78 19.10
CA PHE A 507 -34.51 -11.03 18.05
C PHE A 507 -35.33 -12.30 18.29
N TYR A 508 -34.71 -13.45 18.58
CA TYR A 508 -35.46 -14.68 18.87
C TYR A 508 -36.33 -14.58 20.13
N VAL A 509 -35.86 -13.88 21.16
CA VAL A 509 -36.67 -13.61 22.36
C VAL A 509 -37.88 -12.73 22.02
N MET A 510 -37.71 -11.75 21.15
CA MET A 510 -38.80 -10.88 20.69
C MET A 510 -39.81 -11.64 19.82
N VAL A 511 -39.37 -12.52 18.92
CA VAL A 511 -40.24 -13.41 18.14
C VAL A 511 -41.15 -14.25 19.05
N GLN A 512 -40.64 -14.74 20.17
CA GLN A 512 -41.42 -15.56 21.12
C GLN A 512 -42.38 -14.73 21.98
N LYS A 513 -42.02 -13.49 22.33
CA LYS A 513 -42.81 -12.63 23.24
C LYS A 513 -43.84 -11.78 22.51
N GLU A 514 -43.42 -11.07 21.46
CA GLU A 514 -44.21 -10.06 20.74
C GLU A 514 -43.88 -10.15 19.23
N PRO A 515 -44.57 -11.02 18.46
CA PRO A 515 -44.27 -11.24 17.04
C PRO A 515 -44.49 -9.97 16.19
N ASP A 516 -45.40 -9.08 16.60
CA ASP A 516 -45.66 -7.82 15.88
C ASP A 516 -44.51 -6.80 16.00
N ARG A 517 -43.49 -7.06 16.82
CA ARG A 517 -42.31 -6.20 17.00
C ARG A 517 -41.07 -6.67 16.27
N VAL A 518 -41.20 -7.65 15.39
CA VAL A 518 -40.11 -8.16 14.57
C VAL A 518 -40.52 -8.16 13.11
N CYS A 519 -39.57 -7.93 12.22
CA CYS A 519 -39.76 -8.02 10.78
C CYS A 519 -38.59 -8.78 10.17
N TYR A 520 -38.85 -9.60 9.16
CA TYR A 520 -37.80 -10.30 8.41
C TYR A 520 -38.20 -10.42 6.94
N GLY A 521 -37.21 -10.42 6.06
CA GLY A 521 -37.46 -10.33 4.62
C GLY A 521 -37.37 -8.90 4.08
N PRO A 522 -36.94 -8.73 2.82
CA PRO A 522 -36.65 -7.43 2.24
C PRO A 522 -37.88 -6.51 2.22
N LYS A 523 -39.07 -7.03 1.89
CA LYS A 523 -40.31 -6.24 1.79
C LYS A 523 -40.78 -5.72 3.15
N GLN A 524 -40.86 -6.61 4.14
CA GLN A 524 -41.28 -6.25 5.51
C GLN A 524 -40.34 -5.23 6.14
N VAL A 525 -39.02 -5.42 5.96
CA VAL A 525 -38.01 -4.52 6.49
C VAL A 525 -38.06 -3.16 5.79
N HIS A 526 -38.29 -3.13 4.47
CA HIS A 526 -38.43 -1.88 3.73
C HIS A 526 -39.60 -1.04 4.26
N GLU A 527 -40.78 -1.62 4.45
CA GLU A 527 -41.94 -0.91 4.99
C GLU A 527 -41.72 -0.47 6.45
N ALA A 528 -41.05 -1.28 7.27
CA ALA A 528 -40.68 -0.91 8.62
C ALA A 528 -39.72 0.30 8.67
N ILE A 529 -38.79 0.40 7.71
CA ILE A 529 -37.88 1.53 7.55
C ILE A 529 -38.66 2.77 7.08
N GLU A 530 -39.59 2.64 6.13
CA GLU A 530 -40.45 3.76 5.70
C GLU A 530 -41.27 4.32 6.87
N LYS A 531 -41.80 3.45 7.74
CA LYS A 531 -42.53 3.82 8.96
C LYS A 531 -41.63 4.28 10.12
N CYS A 532 -40.30 4.37 9.92
CA CYS A 532 -39.31 4.76 10.95
C CYS A 532 -39.39 3.91 12.24
N ALA A 533 -39.80 2.65 12.12
CA ALA A 533 -40.11 1.79 13.26
C ALA A 533 -38.92 0.93 13.69
N VAL A 534 -37.87 0.83 12.87
CA VAL A 534 -36.73 -0.05 13.15
C VAL A 534 -35.87 0.48 14.29
N GLN A 535 -35.61 -0.37 15.28
CA GLN A 535 -34.68 -0.12 16.38
C GLN A 535 -33.30 -0.70 16.07
N THR A 536 -33.27 -1.99 15.74
CA THR A 536 -32.04 -2.72 15.42
C THR A 536 -32.24 -3.40 14.07
N LEU A 537 -31.37 -3.10 13.10
CA LEU A 537 -31.39 -3.72 11.78
C LEU A 537 -30.22 -4.69 11.68
N MET A 538 -30.50 -5.93 11.29
CA MET A 538 -29.51 -6.98 11.10
C MET A 538 -29.48 -7.38 9.62
N VAL A 539 -28.31 -7.28 8.99
CA VAL A 539 -28.16 -7.60 7.56
C VAL A 539 -26.95 -8.49 7.37
N VAL A 540 -27.08 -9.58 6.62
CA VAL A 540 -25.93 -10.41 6.23
C VAL A 540 -25.17 -9.72 5.11
N ASP A 541 -23.85 -9.75 5.21
CA ASP A 541 -22.95 -9.13 4.26
C ASP A 541 -23.09 -9.70 2.84
N SER A 542 -23.41 -10.99 2.70
CA SER A 542 -23.68 -11.65 1.43
C SER A 542 -24.75 -10.95 0.58
N LEU A 543 -25.70 -10.24 1.20
CA LEU A 543 -26.68 -9.42 0.49
C LEU A 543 -26.03 -8.20 -0.19
N PHE A 544 -25.02 -7.59 0.44
CA PHE A 544 -24.18 -6.59 -0.22
C PHE A 544 -23.21 -7.21 -1.23
N ARG A 545 -22.97 -8.52 -1.16
CA ARG A 545 -22.12 -9.26 -2.10
C ARG A 545 -22.86 -9.79 -3.34
N ASN A 546 -24.15 -9.48 -3.51
CA ASN A 546 -24.94 -9.96 -4.63
C ASN A 546 -24.38 -9.47 -5.99
N ALA A 547 -24.41 -10.33 -7.01
CA ALA A 547 -23.98 -10.02 -8.37
C ALA A 547 -24.79 -8.88 -9.01
N ASN A 548 -26.05 -8.70 -8.60
CA ASN A 548 -26.89 -7.62 -9.11
C ASN A 548 -26.60 -6.28 -8.42
N VAL A 549 -26.00 -5.35 -9.17
CA VAL A 549 -25.64 -3.99 -8.71
C VAL A 549 -26.87 -3.18 -8.27
N LYS A 550 -28.03 -3.36 -8.92
CA LYS A 550 -29.27 -2.64 -8.55
C LYS A 550 -29.75 -3.08 -7.17
N LEU A 551 -29.84 -4.39 -6.95
CA LEU A 551 -30.26 -4.97 -5.67
C LEU A 551 -29.29 -4.62 -4.54
N ARG A 552 -27.99 -4.61 -4.83
CA ARG A 552 -26.95 -4.17 -3.88
C ARG A 552 -27.14 -2.71 -3.45
N ARG A 553 -27.44 -1.81 -4.39
CA ARG A 553 -27.73 -0.41 -4.07
C ARG A 553 -28.97 -0.28 -3.18
N GLN A 554 -30.05 -1.02 -3.47
CA GLN A 554 -31.23 -1.06 -2.60
C GLN A 554 -30.90 -1.52 -1.16
N TYR A 555 -30.12 -2.61 -1.05
CA TYR A 555 -29.25 -2.97 0.08
C TYR A 555 -28.71 -1.79 0.90
N VAL A 556 -27.81 -1.07 0.24
CA VAL A 556 -27.05 0.01 0.85
C VAL A 556 -27.98 1.16 1.25
N ASP A 557 -28.89 1.55 0.37
CA ASP A 557 -29.84 2.65 0.58
C ASP A 557 -30.76 2.37 1.78
N MET A 558 -31.23 1.12 1.95
CA MET A 558 -32.01 0.72 3.12
C MET A 558 -31.22 0.84 4.43
N VAL A 559 -29.95 0.43 4.44
CA VAL A 559 -29.09 0.52 5.64
C VAL A 559 -28.73 1.97 5.96
N GLU A 560 -28.44 2.79 4.95
CA GLU A 560 -28.16 4.22 5.13
C GLU A 560 -29.40 4.94 5.67
N THR A 561 -30.58 4.70 5.08
CA THR A 561 -31.85 5.28 5.55
C THR A 561 -32.16 4.88 6.99
N ALA A 562 -32.01 3.59 7.34
CA ALA A 562 -32.24 3.14 8.70
C ALA A 562 -31.24 3.77 9.70
N ARG A 563 -29.98 3.93 9.30
CA ARG A 563 -28.95 4.57 10.12
C ARG A 563 -29.25 6.06 10.35
N ASP A 564 -29.73 6.76 9.32
CA ASP A 564 -30.12 8.18 9.41
C ASP A 564 -31.35 8.38 10.32
N GLN A 565 -32.25 7.40 10.38
CA GLN A 565 -33.37 7.35 11.34
C GLN A 565 -32.94 6.98 12.77
N GLY A 566 -31.65 6.73 13.00
CA GLY A 566 -31.07 6.37 14.30
C GLY A 566 -31.26 4.90 14.68
N ALA A 567 -31.48 4.00 13.72
CA ALA A 567 -31.47 2.57 13.99
C ALA A 567 -30.04 2.05 14.20
N ASN A 568 -29.89 1.05 15.07
CA ASN A 568 -28.64 0.34 15.29
C ASN A 568 -28.45 -0.72 14.18
N CYS A 569 -27.75 -0.38 13.10
CA CYS A 569 -27.48 -1.29 11.99
C CYS A 569 -26.24 -2.16 12.25
N GLN A 570 -26.44 -3.47 12.31
CA GLN A 570 -25.43 -4.50 12.53
C GLN A 570 -25.27 -5.35 11.28
N ILE A 571 -24.04 -5.46 10.77
CA ILE A 571 -23.72 -6.23 9.56
C ILE A 571 -23.08 -7.56 9.98
N PHE A 572 -23.73 -8.66 9.64
CA PHE A 572 -23.32 -10.01 9.98
C PHE A 572 -22.48 -10.60 8.84
N SER A 573 -21.40 -11.30 9.18
CA SER A 573 -20.65 -12.09 8.20
C SER A 573 -21.38 -13.38 7.89
N SER A 574 -21.57 -13.71 6.61
CA SER A 574 -22.17 -14.98 6.18
C SER A 574 -21.36 -16.20 6.59
N GLN A 575 -20.05 -16.04 6.84
CA GLN A 575 -19.17 -17.12 7.30
C GLN A 575 -19.21 -17.31 8.81
N HIS A 576 -19.76 -16.34 9.54
CA HIS A 576 -19.97 -16.46 10.96
C HIS A 576 -21.25 -17.24 11.23
N VAL A 577 -21.21 -18.03 12.30
CA VAL A 577 -22.32 -18.83 12.84
C VAL A 577 -23.66 -18.08 12.88
N SER A 578 -23.64 -16.85 13.38
CA SER A 578 -24.85 -16.02 13.51
C SER A 578 -25.33 -15.49 12.16
N GLY A 579 -24.43 -15.29 11.19
CA GLY A 579 -24.80 -14.92 9.83
C GLY A 579 -25.47 -16.08 9.09
N GLU A 580 -25.02 -17.32 9.27
CA GLU A 580 -25.69 -18.51 8.71
C GLU A 580 -27.15 -18.60 9.20
N GLN A 581 -27.41 -18.33 10.49
CA GLN A 581 -28.76 -18.33 11.06
C GLN A 581 -29.62 -17.20 10.48
N LEU A 582 -29.07 -15.99 10.38
CA LEU A 582 -29.77 -14.86 9.77
C LEU A 582 -30.05 -15.11 8.27
N GLN A 583 -29.16 -15.83 7.58
CA GLN A 583 -29.34 -16.20 6.18
C GLN A 583 -30.49 -17.19 5.97
N GLN A 584 -30.75 -18.08 6.94
CA GLN A 584 -31.96 -18.93 6.94
C GLN A 584 -33.24 -18.10 7.11
N LEU A 585 -33.14 -16.91 7.70
CA LEU A 585 -34.21 -15.92 7.84
C LEU A 585 -34.14 -14.85 6.75
N SER A 586 -33.97 -15.25 5.48
CA SER A 586 -33.83 -14.39 4.28
C SER A 586 -32.60 -13.47 4.21
N GLY A 587 -31.76 -13.44 5.24
CA GLY A 587 -30.54 -12.63 5.29
C GLY A 587 -30.74 -11.19 5.79
N ILE A 588 -31.98 -10.73 5.99
CA ILE A 588 -32.29 -9.42 6.56
C ILE A 588 -33.42 -9.53 7.58
N ALA A 589 -33.20 -8.96 8.77
CA ALA A 589 -34.19 -8.95 9.84
C ALA A 589 -34.03 -7.69 10.72
N GLY A 590 -35.09 -7.33 11.42
CA GLY A 590 -35.11 -6.15 12.28
C GLY A 590 -35.97 -6.33 13.52
N VAL A 591 -35.56 -5.66 14.60
CA VAL A 591 -36.35 -5.49 15.83
C VAL A 591 -36.94 -4.08 15.80
N LEU A 592 -38.24 -3.96 16.05
CA LEU A 592 -38.99 -2.71 15.97
C LEU A 592 -39.13 -2.02 17.34
N ARG A 593 -39.20 -0.69 17.32
CA ARG A 593 -39.43 0.17 18.49
C ARG A 593 -40.84 -0.02 19.06
N PHE A 594 -41.82 -0.25 18.20
CA PHE A 594 -43.24 -0.44 18.52
C PHE A 594 -43.84 -1.53 17.62
N PRO A 595 -44.94 -2.19 18.05
CA PRO A 595 -45.56 -3.25 17.26
C PRO A 595 -46.20 -2.71 15.98
N LEU A 596 -46.01 -3.43 14.87
CA LEU A 596 -46.59 -3.16 13.55
C LEU A 596 -47.31 -4.42 13.04
N PRO A 597 -48.59 -4.65 13.42
CA PRO A 597 -49.34 -5.83 13.03
C PRO A 597 -49.50 -5.98 11.51
N GLU A 598 -49.59 -4.86 10.80
CA GLU A 598 -49.80 -4.79 9.34
C GLU A 598 -48.64 -5.41 8.52
N ILE A 599 -47.45 -5.53 9.11
CA ILE A 599 -46.26 -6.05 8.41
C ILE A 599 -46.26 -7.58 8.34
N GLY A 600 -46.94 -8.25 9.29
CA GLY A 600 -47.03 -9.72 9.32
C GLY A 600 -47.81 -10.31 8.14
N ASP A 601 -48.69 -9.52 7.52
CA ASP A 601 -49.53 -9.91 6.39
C ASP A 601 -48.81 -9.78 5.03
N ILE A 602 -47.60 -9.22 5.00
CA ILE A 602 -46.79 -9.07 3.80
C ILE A 602 -46.03 -10.36 3.57
N ASP A 603 -46.26 -11.03 2.43
CA ASP A 603 -45.56 -12.25 2.04
C ASP A 603 -44.04 -12.07 2.14
N SER A 604 -43.44 -12.75 3.13
CA SER A 604 -42.01 -12.71 3.44
C SER A 604 -41.11 -13.34 2.37
N ASP A 605 -41.71 -14.12 1.46
CA ASP A 605 -41.00 -15.02 0.52
C ASP A 605 -40.83 -14.45 -0.90
N ALA A 606 -41.42 -13.28 -1.17
CA ALA A 606 -41.28 -12.63 -2.47
C ALA A 606 -40.07 -11.69 -2.44
N GLY A 607 -38.97 -12.11 -3.07
CA GLY A 607 -37.90 -11.19 -3.45
C GLY A 607 -38.47 -9.98 -4.20
N LEU A 608 -37.79 -8.83 -4.12
CA LEU A 608 -38.12 -7.65 -4.92
C LEU A 608 -38.10 -8.07 -6.41
N SER A 609 -39.27 -8.13 -7.05
CA SER A 609 -39.42 -8.60 -8.43
C SER A 609 -38.75 -7.65 -9.42
N ASP A 610 -38.20 -8.23 -10.48
CA ASP A 610 -37.49 -7.59 -11.61
C ASP A 610 -38.46 -6.93 -12.62
N ASP A 611 -39.56 -6.34 -12.15
CA ASP A 611 -40.63 -5.85 -13.03
C ASP A 611 -40.24 -4.56 -13.81
N GLY A 612 -39.00 -4.07 -13.67
CA GLY A 612 -38.50 -2.88 -14.37
C GLY A 612 -37.67 -3.16 -15.63
N ALA A 613 -37.49 -4.43 -16.03
CA ALA A 613 -36.61 -4.78 -17.17
C ALA A 613 -37.35 -4.98 -18.51
N GLU A 614 -38.68 -5.04 -18.53
CA GLU A 614 -39.44 -5.30 -19.76
C GLU A 614 -39.91 -4.03 -20.52
N GLU A 615 -39.98 -2.85 -19.88
CA GLU A 615 -40.49 -1.64 -20.57
C GLU A 615 -39.46 -0.96 -21.49
N GLU A 616 -38.14 -1.12 -21.28
CA GLU A 616 -37.13 -0.49 -22.16
C GLU A 616 -36.87 -1.26 -23.48
N LYS A 617 -37.36 -2.49 -23.63
CA LYS A 617 -37.24 -3.24 -24.90
C LYS A 617 -38.32 -2.90 -25.93
N GLY A 618 -39.38 -2.18 -25.54
CA GLY A 618 -40.51 -1.84 -26.42
C GLY A 618 -40.33 -0.55 -27.24
N GLN A 619 -39.44 0.37 -26.85
CA GLN A 619 -39.31 1.68 -27.51
C GLN A 619 -38.13 1.77 -28.49
N ALA A 620 -37.16 0.84 -28.45
CA ALA A 620 -36.02 0.84 -29.37
C ALA A 620 -36.31 0.16 -30.74
N ALA A 621 -37.54 -0.34 -30.97
CA ALA A 621 -37.91 -1.10 -32.17
C ALA A 621 -38.81 -0.33 -33.15
N GLN A 622 -39.06 0.98 -32.95
CA GLN A 622 -39.94 1.78 -33.82
C GLN A 622 -39.28 2.96 -34.55
N GLU A 623 -37.96 3.17 -34.44
CA GLU A 623 -37.29 4.35 -35.04
C GLU A 623 -36.31 4.06 -36.20
N ASN A 624 -36.25 2.84 -36.75
CA ASN A 624 -35.28 2.51 -37.83
C ASN A 624 -35.87 2.14 -39.19
N ASP A 625 -37.17 2.29 -39.43
CA ASP A 625 -37.80 2.05 -40.74
C ASP A 625 -38.46 3.31 -41.30
N ALA A 626 -37.67 4.35 -41.59
CA ALA A 626 -38.07 5.45 -42.48
C ALA A 626 -36.84 6.26 -42.91
N ASP A 627 -36.07 5.77 -43.88
CA ASP A 627 -35.34 6.60 -44.85
C ASP A 627 -34.72 5.70 -45.94
N ASP A 628 -35.57 5.21 -46.82
CA ASP A 628 -35.18 4.77 -48.16
C ASP A 628 -36.38 4.94 -49.10
N PHE A 629 -36.61 6.15 -49.61
CA PHE A 629 -37.33 6.48 -50.86
C PHE A 629 -37.39 8.01 -51.06
N MET A 630 -36.35 8.58 -51.70
CA MET A 630 -36.42 9.53 -52.84
C MET A 630 -35.03 10.04 -53.22
#